data_AF-A0A3A6R7Q5-F1
#
_entry.id   AF-A0A3A6R7Q5-F1
#
_cell.length_a   1.000
_cell.length_b   1.000
_cell.length_c   1.000
_cell.angle_alpha   90.00
_cell.angle_beta   90.00
_cell.angle_gamma   90.00
#
_symmetry.space_group_name_H-M   'P 1'
#
loop_
_entity.id
_entity.type
_entity.pdbx_description
1 polymer ?
#
loop_
_entity_poly.entity_id
_entity_poly.type
_entity_poly.pdbx_seq_one_letter_code
_entity_poly.pdbx_strand_id
1 'polypeptide(L)'
;MDMMRFNDFYLRLYKGDAKQDGPAILEDFYTLWREAENSGVDAESLREEAKGVLQRIVAKDLFLLAACEWIGTKGHFKLGKALAHEVSVHYLQQPELLKFALSETTEECATTVARRLCALDVPVAVSLGWALSMSEDLPPSQLIASTIAKVTNFLATEHPATCKRLLESKSSPFADSQVAQQIAERLATELNALEALPQLVELQMSSEMRRSFRYLRRSENRAVTEQAQGESFLADMFMLSEHFKYSNQVALEHQNDQQTVETIIPMFTQEMSVELPQTWIADPLLYGHMVMNLWKEAGQ
;
A
#
# COMPACT_ATOMS: atom_id res chain seq x y z
N MET A 1 -19.13 -10.51 19.45
CA MET A 1 -17.74 -10.97 19.63
C MET A 1 -17.11 -10.05 20.65
N ASP A 2 -16.39 -10.56 21.65
CA ASP A 2 -15.88 -9.72 22.73
C ASP A 2 -14.65 -8.93 22.27
N MET A 3 -14.80 -7.60 22.19
CA MET A 3 -13.74 -6.59 21.94
C MET A 3 -12.50 -6.76 22.85
N MET A 4 -12.61 -7.52 23.94
CA MET A 4 -11.50 -7.80 24.84
C MET A 4 -10.41 -8.66 24.19
N ARG A 5 -10.76 -9.58 23.27
CA ARG A 5 -9.80 -10.58 22.77
C ARG A 5 -8.75 -10.02 21.80
N PHE A 6 -9.12 -9.07 20.93
CA PHE A 6 -8.14 -8.42 20.04
C PHE A 6 -7.21 -7.45 20.79
N ASN A 7 -7.72 -6.79 21.83
CA ASN A 7 -6.89 -5.94 22.69
C ASN A 7 -5.87 -6.75 23.49
N ASP A 8 -6.20 -7.98 23.89
CA ASP A 8 -5.25 -8.88 24.54
C ASP A 8 -4.08 -9.23 23.60
N PHE A 9 -4.34 -9.44 22.31
CA PHE A 9 -3.27 -9.61 21.31
C PHE A 9 -2.41 -8.36 21.14
N TYR A 10 -3.02 -7.18 21.12
CA TYR A 10 -2.28 -5.92 21.08
C TYR A 10 -1.32 -5.79 22.27
N LEU A 11 -1.79 -6.11 23.48
CA LEU A 11 -0.98 -6.06 24.70
C LEU A 11 0.12 -7.14 24.71
N ARG A 12 -0.15 -8.34 24.19
CA ARG A 12 0.86 -9.40 24.03
C ARG A 12 1.96 -8.97 23.05
N LEU A 13 1.61 -8.37 21.91
CA LEU A 13 2.56 -7.83 20.94
C LEU A 13 3.35 -6.62 21.48
N TYR A 14 2.80 -5.90 22.47
CA TYR A 14 3.48 -4.80 23.13
C TYR A 14 4.50 -5.27 24.17
N LYS A 15 4.19 -6.34 24.90
CA LYS A 15 5.02 -6.84 26.02
C LYS A 15 6.00 -7.96 25.63
N GLY A 16 5.66 -8.77 24.62
CA GLY A 16 6.42 -9.96 24.23
C GLY A 16 7.58 -9.66 23.27
N ASP A 17 8.52 -10.60 23.19
CA ASP A 17 9.62 -10.55 22.22
C ASP A 17 9.13 -11.09 20.87
N ALA A 18 9.22 -10.28 19.82
CA ALA A 18 8.63 -10.56 18.51
C ALA A 18 9.19 -11.83 17.86
N LYS A 19 10.44 -12.22 18.19
CA LYS A 19 11.08 -13.40 17.60
C LYS A 19 10.70 -14.71 18.28
N GLN A 20 10.35 -14.68 19.57
CA GLN A 20 10.03 -15.88 20.34
C GLN A 20 8.52 -16.11 20.43
N ASP A 21 7.75 -15.07 20.73
CA ASP A 21 6.31 -15.18 20.92
C ASP A 21 5.52 -14.88 19.63
N GLY A 22 6.18 -14.29 18.62
CA GLY A 22 5.56 -13.88 17.36
C GLY A 22 4.76 -14.98 16.66
N PRO A 23 5.36 -16.14 16.34
CA PRO A 23 4.66 -17.22 15.65
C PRO A 23 3.41 -17.71 16.39
N ALA A 24 3.50 -17.89 17.70
CA ALA A 24 2.35 -18.32 18.51
C ALA A 24 1.24 -17.26 18.54
N ILE A 25 1.61 -15.98 18.64
CA ILE A 25 0.65 -14.87 18.61
C ILE A 25 -0.04 -14.77 17.24
N LEU A 26 0.68 -14.98 16.14
CA LEU A 26 0.11 -14.94 14.78
C LEU A 26 -0.85 -16.10 14.53
N GLU A 27 -0.52 -17.30 15.03
CA GLU A 27 -1.38 -18.47 14.96
C GLU A 27 -2.66 -18.29 15.79
N ASP A 28 -2.54 -17.82 17.04
CA ASP A 28 -3.68 -17.51 17.91
C ASP A 28 -4.57 -16.43 17.28
N PHE A 29 -3.98 -15.38 16.69
CA PHE A 29 -4.73 -14.34 15.99
C PHE A 29 -5.47 -14.89 14.78
N TYR A 30 -4.82 -15.75 13.98
CA TYR A 30 -5.43 -16.39 12.83
C TYR A 30 -6.64 -17.26 13.21
N THR A 31 -6.53 -18.05 14.28
CA THR A 31 -7.65 -18.89 14.75
C THR A 31 -8.84 -18.04 15.16
N LEU A 32 -8.60 -16.95 15.91
CA LEU A 32 -9.65 -16.01 16.30
C LEU A 32 -10.28 -15.32 15.08
N TRP A 33 -9.47 -14.90 14.10
CA TRP A 33 -9.98 -14.33 12.84
C TRP A 33 -10.88 -15.32 12.09
N ARG A 34 -10.54 -16.60 12.05
CA ARG A 34 -11.37 -17.62 11.41
C ARG A 34 -12.65 -17.92 12.17
N GLU A 35 -12.61 -17.97 13.50
CA GLU A 35 -13.81 -18.12 14.33
C GLU A 35 -14.78 -16.96 14.11
N ALA A 36 -14.24 -15.74 14.06
CA ALA A 36 -14.94 -14.52 13.74
C ALA A 36 -15.66 -14.58 12.38
N GLU A 37 -14.95 -14.97 11.32
CA GLU A 37 -15.54 -15.12 9.99
C GLU A 37 -16.60 -16.22 9.95
N ASN A 38 -16.36 -17.36 10.60
CA ASN A 38 -17.32 -18.45 10.68
C ASN A 38 -18.59 -18.06 11.45
N SER A 39 -18.49 -17.12 12.39
CA SER A 39 -19.63 -16.55 13.11
C SER A 39 -20.43 -15.53 12.27
N GLY A 40 -19.99 -15.23 11.05
CA GLY A 40 -20.69 -14.35 10.10
C GLY A 40 -20.38 -12.87 10.24
N VAL A 41 -19.30 -12.50 10.95
CA VAL A 41 -18.89 -11.09 11.04
C VAL A 41 -18.28 -10.63 9.73
N ASP A 42 -18.66 -9.43 9.31
CA ASP A 42 -18.16 -8.84 8.08
C ASP A 42 -16.66 -8.50 8.17
N ALA A 43 -15.97 -8.61 7.03
CA ALA A 43 -14.53 -8.43 6.95
C ALA A 43 -14.09 -6.98 7.25
N GLU A 44 -14.91 -5.97 6.94
CA GLU A 44 -14.58 -4.58 7.24
C GLU A 44 -14.68 -4.31 8.74
N SER A 45 -15.72 -4.86 9.39
CA SER A 45 -15.87 -4.77 10.85
C SER A 45 -14.69 -5.44 11.56
N LEU A 46 -14.28 -6.64 11.12
CA LEU A 46 -13.10 -7.32 11.68
C LEU A 46 -11.80 -6.56 11.46
N ARG A 47 -11.64 -5.90 10.30
CA ARG A 47 -10.47 -5.08 10.02
C ARG A 47 -10.40 -3.90 10.98
N GLU A 48 -11.49 -3.17 11.19
CA GLU A 48 -11.51 -2.04 12.12
C GLU A 48 -11.23 -2.48 13.56
N GLU A 49 -11.79 -3.61 14.00
CA GLU A 49 -11.51 -4.17 15.33
C GLU A 49 -10.04 -4.61 15.49
N ALA A 50 -9.47 -5.23 14.47
CA ALA A 50 -8.09 -5.73 14.49
C ALA A 50 -7.03 -4.68 14.10
N LYS A 51 -7.43 -3.47 13.72
CA LYS A 51 -6.57 -2.41 13.18
C LYS A 51 -5.32 -2.17 14.01
N GLY A 52 -5.46 -2.03 15.33
CA GLY A 52 -4.32 -1.79 16.23
C GLY A 52 -3.31 -2.93 16.24
N VAL A 53 -3.77 -4.18 16.12
CA VAL A 53 -2.92 -5.37 16.05
C VAL A 53 -2.21 -5.44 14.69
N LEU A 54 -2.95 -5.25 13.60
CA LEU A 54 -2.41 -5.27 12.24
C LEU A 54 -1.35 -4.18 12.03
N GLN A 55 -1.59 -2.97 12.51
CA GLN A 55 -0.60 -1.88 12.46
C GLN A 55 0.70 -2.23 13.18
N ARG A 56 0.62 -2.93 14.32
CA ARG A 56 1.82 -3.39 15.04
C ARG A 56 2.57 -4.49 14.32
N ILE A 57 1.87 -5.36 13.60
CA ILE A 57 2.49 -6.40 12.78
C ILE A 57 3.25 -5.77 11.60
N VAL A 58 2.66 -4.75 10.97
CA VAL A 58 3.27 -4.02 9.84
C VAL A 58 4.46 -3.14 10.28
N ALA A 59 4.36 -2.51 11.45
CA ALA A 59 5.39 -1.60 11.98
C ALA A 59 6.60 -2.31 12.63
N LYS A 60 6.59 -3.65 12.72
CA LYS A 60 7.69 -4.47 13.26
C LYS A 60 8.14 -5.50 12.22
N ASP A 61 9.26 -6.17 12.47
CA ASP A 61 9.81 -7.29 11.65
C ASP A 61 8.85 -8.50 11.51
N LEU A 62 7.71 -8.49 12.21
CA LEU A 62 6.68 -9.53 12.20
C LEU A 62 5.95 -9.65 10.86
N PHE A 63 6.00 -8.63 10.00
CA PHE A 63 5.37 -8.68 8.70
C PHE A 63 5.82 -9.89 7.88
N LEU A 64 7.12 -10.23 7.91
CA LEU A 64 7.66 -11.38 7.18
C LEU A 64 6.99 -12.68 7.62
N LEU A 65 6.92 -12.91 8.94
CA LEU A 65 6.29 -14.10 9.51
C LEU A 65 4.80 -14.16 9.16
N ALA A 66 4.08 -13.04 9.32
CA ALA A 66 2.66 -12.94 9.00
C ALA A 66 2.38 -13.17 7.50
N ALA A 67 3.23 -12.64 6.61
CA ALA A 67 3.12 -12.85 5.17
C ALA A 67 3.35 -14.33 4.82
N CYS A 68 4.41 -14.95 5.36
CA CYS A 68 4.68 -16.36 5.14
C CYS A 68 3.55 -17.28 5.64
N GLU A 69 3.01 -17.01 6.82
CA GLU A 69 1.99 -17.84 7.44
C GLU A 69 0.60 -17.62 6.84
N TRP A 70 0.14 -16.36 6.75
CA TRP A 70 -1.23 -16.07 6.36
C TRP A 70 -1.41 -16.01 4.85
N ILE A 71 -0.46 -15.39 4.14
CA ILE A 71 -0.50 -15.22 2.70
C ILE A 71 0.12 -16.43 2.01
N GLY A 72 1.23 -16.96 2.52
CA GLY A 72 1.94 -18.12 1.97
C GLY A 72 1.24 -19.44 2.27
N THR A 73 1.47 -20.00 3.46
CA THR A 73 1.07 -21.37 3.81
C THR A 73 -0.44 -21.53 3.91
N LYS A 74 -1.15 -20.62 4.59
CA LYS A 74 -2.61 -20.71 4.78
C LYS A 74 -3.41 -20.15 3.61
N GLY A 75 -2.84 -19.24 2.82
CA GLY A 75 -3.51 -18.64 1.65
C GLY A 75 -4.83 -17.96 1.97
N HIS A 76 -4.92 -17.25 3.10
CA HIS A 76 -6.16 -16.67 3.59
C HIS A 76 -6.40 -15.28 2.99
N PHE A 77 -7.23 -15.20 1.93
CA PHE A 77 -7.41 -13.98 1.14
C PHE A 77 -7.91 -12.77 1.93
N LYS A 78 -8.95 -12.91 2.77
CA LYS A 78 -9.55 -11.78 3.51
C LYS A 78 -8.58 -11.17 4.52
N LEU A 79 -7.99 -12.01 5.37
CA LEU A 79 -6.91 -11.62 6.28
C LEU A 79 -5.70 -11.02 5.55
N GLY A 80 -5.28 -11.62 4.43
CA GLY A 80 -4.22 -11.07 3.57
C GLY A 80 -4.56 -9.68 3.05
N LYS A 81 -5.82 -9.43 2.66
CA LYS A 81 -6.32 -8.12 2.24
C LYS A 81 -6.34 -7.11 3.39
N ALA A 82 -6.70 -7.54 4.60
CA ALA A 82 -6.62 -6.69 5.79
C ALA A 82 -5.18 -6.30 6.12
N LEU A 83 -4.24 -7.25 6.05
CA LEU A 83 -2.81 -6.96 6.21
C LEU A 83 -2.29 -6.03 5.10
N ALA A 84 -2.62 -6.31 3.84
CA ALA A 84 -2.26 -5.48 2.69
C ALA A 84 -2.75 -4.03 2.84
N HIS A 85 -3.95 -3.82 3.40
CA HIS A 85 -4.45 -2.48 3.67
C HIS A 85 -3.54 -1.70 4.63
N GLU A 86 -3.17 -2.27 5.77
CA GLU A 86 -2.29 -1.58 6.73
C GLU A 86 -0.87 -1.40 6.17
N VAL A 87 -0.37 -2.34 5.36
CA VAL A 87 0.90 -2.18 4.62
C VAL A 87 0.80 -1.02 3.64
N SER A 88 -0.32 -0.89 2.92
CA SER A 88 -0.58 0.23 2.02
C SER A 88 -0.60 1.55 2.77
N VAL A 89 -1.25 1.63 3.93
CA VAL A 89 -1.26 2.85 4.76
C VAL A 89 0.15 3.19 5.25
N HIS A 90 0.92 2.20 5.70
CA HIS A 90 2.25 2.42 6.27
C HIS A 90 3.32 2.77 5.21
N TYR A 91 3.20 2.23 3.99
CA TYR A 91 4.24 2.33 2.95
C TYR A 91 3.79 3.03 1.66
N LEU A 92 2.63 3.72 1.65
CA LEU A 92 2.00 4.33 0.47
C LEU A 92 2.94 5.21 -0.37
N GLN A 93 3.90 5.87 0.29
CA GLN A 93 4.86 6.78 -0.35
C GLN A 93 6.30 6.48 0.04
N GLN A 94 6.60 5.21 0.35
CA GLN A 94 7.96 4.83 0.70
C GLN A 94 8.94 5.27 -0.42
N PRO A 95 10.03 5.99 -0.08
CA PRO A 95 10.99 6.47 -1.06
C PRO A 95 11.96 5.38 -1.53
N GLU A 96 12.04 4.27 -0.78
CA GLU A 96 13.01 3.20 -0.96
C GLU A 96 12.32 1.84 -1.01
N LEU A 97 13.00 0.86 -1.62
CA LEU A 97 12.58 -0.53 -1.60
C LEU A 97 12.80 -1.13 -0.21
N LEU A 98 11.88 -1.99 0.23
CA LEU A 98 12.04 -2.71 1.49
C LEU A 98 12.84 -4.00 1.26
N LYS A 99 13.88 -4.20 2.06
CA LYS A 99 14.65 -5.44 2.08
C LYS A 99 14.14 -6.35 3.19
N PHE A 100 13.83 -7.59 2.82
CA PHE A 100 13.39 -8.66 3.71
C PHE A 100 14.49 -9.72 3.83
N ALA A 101 14.68 -10.26 5.04
CA ALA A 101 15.64 -11.32 5.33
C ALA A 101 14.98 -12.70 5.11
N LEU A 102 15.12 -13.26 3.91
CA LEU A 102 14.40 -14.47 3.50
C LEU A 102 15.17 -15.78 3.74
N SER A 103 16.35 -15.72 4.35
CA SER A 103 17.25 -16.88 4.55
C SER A 103 16.62 -18.04 5.32
N GLU A 104 15.65 -17.78 6.19
CA GLU A 104 14.96 -18.79 7.01
C GLU A 104 13.67 -19.32 6.34
N THR A 105 13.27 -18.76 5.19
CA THR A 105 12.00 -19.08 4.51
C THR A 105 12.20 -20.17 3.47
N THR A 106 11.21 -21.06 3.31
CA THR A 106 11.24 -22.05 2.23
C THR A 106 10.99 -21.39 0.86
N GLU A 107 11.62 -21.93 -0.17
CA GLU A 107 11.50 -21.46 -1.55
C GLU A 107 10.03 -21.40 -2.03
N GLU A 108 9.24 -22.44 -1.76
CA GLU A 108 7.82 -22.51 -2.13
C GLU A 108 6.98 -21.43 -1.43
N CYS A 109 7.29 -21.14 -0.16
CA CYS A 109 6.61 -20.10 0.59
C CYS A 109 6.98 -18.71 0.04
N ALA A 110 8.28 -18.43 -0.13
CA ALA A 110 8.75 -17.14 -0.62
C ALA A 110 8.20 -16.80 -2.02
N THR A 111 8.20 -17.77 -2.93
CA THR A 111 7.64 -17.62 -4.29
C THR A 111 6.12 -17.46 -4.30
N THR A 112 5.41 -18.14 -3.40
CA THR A 112 3.95 -18.00 -3.26
C THR A 112 3.58 -16.65 -2.69
N VAL A 113 4.28 -16.19 -1.66
CA VAL A 113 4.07 -14.87 -1.06
C VAL A 113 4.34 -13.77 -2.08
N ALA A 114 5.45 -13.82 -2.83
CA ALA A 114 5.78 -12.80 -3.84
C ALA A 114 4.63 -12.57 -4.85
N ARG A 115 4.03 -13.65 -5.35
CA ARG A 115 2.93 -13.59 -6.33
C ARG A 115 1.64 -13.11 -5.67
N ARG A 116 1.33 -13.61 -4.47
CA ARG A 116 0.11 -13.22 -3.74
C ARG A 116 0.16 -11.79 -3.21
N LEU A 117 1.33 -11.24 -2.88
CA LEU A 117 1.48 -9.82 -2.54
C LEU A 117 1.09 -8.92 -3.73
N CYS A 118 1.47 -9.30 -4.95
CA CYS A 118 1.05 -8.59 -6.16
C CYS A 118 -0.47 -8.71 -6.39
N ALA A 119 -1.05 -9.87 -6.10
CA ALA A 119 -2.50 -10.08 -6.22
C ALA A 119 -3.34 -9.35 -5.15
N LEU A 120 -2.71 -8.89 -4.06
CA LEU A 120 -3.34 -8.14 -2.98
C LEU A 120 -3.13 -6.62 -3.13
N ASP A 121 -2.56 -6.16 -4.24
CA ASP A 121 -2.29 -4.75 -4.54
C ASP A 121 -1.47 -4.03 -3.45
N VAL A 122 -0.51 -4.76 -2.87
CA VAL A 122 0.42 -4.23 -1.87
C VAL A 122 1.37 -3.21 -2.55
N PRO A 123 1.85 -2.14 -1.86
CA PRO A 123 2.72 -1.14 -2.46
C PRO A 123 3.92 -1.74 -3.17
N VAL A 124 4.28 -1.16 -4.32
CA VAL A 124 5.43 -1.59 -5.15
C VAL A 124 6.72 -1.68 -4.32
N ALA A 125 6.90 -0.80 -3.33
CA ALA A 125 8.07 -0.83 -2.44
C ALA A 125 8.23 -2.16 -1.68
N VAL A 126 7.12 -2.81 -1.34
CA VAL A 126 7.07 -4.07 -0.60
C VAL A 126 7.12 -5.26 -1.57
N SER A 127 6.31 -5.26 -2.63
CA SER A 127 6.23 -6.39 -3.57
C SER A 127 7.49 -6.55 -4.44
N LEU A 128 8.03 -5.44 -4.96
CA LEU A 128 9.31 -5.44 -5.68
C LEU A 128 10.47 -5.72 -4.72
N GLY A 129 10.43 -5.15 -3.51
CA GLY A 129 11.42 -5.41 -2.46
C GLY A 129 11.50 -6.89 -2.08
N TRP A 130 10.36 -7.56 -1.94
CA TRP A 130 10.29 -9.00 -1.69
C TRP A 130 10.91 -9.81 -2.84
N ALA A 131 10.56 -9.50 -4.09
CA ALA A 131 11.10 -10.20 -5.25
C ALA A 131 12.63 -10.06 -5.39
N LEU A 132 13.17 -8.86 -5.10
CA LEU A 132 14.62 -8.63 -5.12
C LEU A 132 15.33 -9.28 -3.92
N SER A 133 14.71 -9.27 -2.74
CA SER A 133 15.21 -10.04 -1.58
C SER A 133 15.35 -11.52 -1.88
N MET A 134 14.40 -12.12 -2.63
CA MET A 134 14.50 -13.52 -3.05
C MET A 134 15.73 -13.77 -3.94
N SER A 135 16.14 -12.79 -4.75
CA SER A 135 17.31 -12.92 -5.62
C SER A 135 18.64 -12.90 -4.87
N GLU A 136 18.69 -12.23 -3.72
CA GLU A 136 19.92 -12.08 -2.92
C GLU A 136 20.05 -13.14 -1.82
N ASP A 137 18.96 -13.47 -1.13
CA ASP A 137 19.00 -14.29 0.09
C ASP A 137 18.78 -15.80 -0.15
N LEU A 138 18.15 -16.19 -1.26
CA LEU A 138 17.81 -17.59 -1.55
C LEU A 138 18.76 -18.18 -2.63
N PRO A 139 19.05 -19.49 -2.56
CA PRO A 139 19.87 -20.14 -3.59
C PRO A 139 19.18 -20.07 -4.96
N PRO A 140 19.93 -19.86 -6.06
CA PRO A 140 19.34 -19.71 -7.38
C PRO A 140 18.65 -21.01 -7.82
N SER A 141 17.35 -20.92 -8.09
CA SER A 141 16.53 -22.01 -8.59
C SER A 141 15.72 -21.56 -9.81
N GLN A 142 15.23 -22.53 -10.60
CA GLN A 142 14.38 -22.23 -11.75
C GLN A 142 13.03 -21.62 -11.32
N LEU A 143 12.47 -22.06 -10.19
CA LEU A 143 11.20 -21.55 -9.66
C LEU A 143 11.36 -20.11 -9.14
N ILE A 144 12.47 -19.80 -8.47
CA ILE A 144 12.80 -18.44 -8.01
C ILE A 144 12.99 -17.53 -9.22
N ALA A 145 13.80 -17.94 -10.20
CA ALA A 145 14.04 -17.14 -11.40
C ALA A 145 12.76 -16.87 -12.20
N SER A 146 11.92 -17.89 -12.41
CA SER A 146 10.64 -17.72 -13.12
C SER A 146 9.66 -16.83 -12.36
N THR A 147 9.61 -16.96 -11.03
CA THR A 147 8.75 -16.14 -10.17
C THR A 147 9.21 -14.68 -10.16
N ILE A 148 10.52 -14.43 -10.02
CA ILE A 148 11.09 -13.07 -10.07
C ILE A 148 10.76 -12.44 -11.42
N ALA A 149 11.01 -13.13 -12.53
CA ALA A 149 10.68 -12.62 -13.86
C ALA A 149 9.18 -12.29 -13.99
N LYS A 150 8.29 -13.17 -13.51
CA LYS A 150 6.84 -12.94 -13.57
C LYS A 150 6.40 -11.74 -12.74
N VAL A 151 6.85 -11.65 -11.48
CA VAL A 151 6.49 -10.56 -10.56
C VAL A 151 7.05 -9.22 -11.05
N THR A 152 8.32 -9.18 -11.44
CA THR A 152 8.96 -7.95 -11.92
C THR A 152 8.37 -7.47 -13.24
N ASN A 153 8.01 -8.38 -14.16
CA ASN A 153 7.30 -8.02 -15.38
C ASN A 153 5.90 -7.47 -15.09
N PHE A 154 5.16 -8.10 -14.18
CA PHE A 154 3.85 -7.61 -13.77
C PHE A 154 3.95 -6.19 -13.19
N LEU A 155 4.83 -5.97 -12.21
CA LEU A 155 5.00 -4.67 -11.57
C LEU A 155 5.53 -3.60 -12.53
N ALA A 156 6.47 -3.94 -13.41
CA ALA A 156 7.00 -3.01 -14.41
C ALA A 156 5.94 -2.60 -15.44
N THR A 157 5.00 -3.51 -15.77
CA THR A 157 3.91 -3.21 -16.72
C THR A 157 2.81 -2.40 -16.05
N GLU A 158 2.42 -2.76 -14.83
CA GLU A 158 1.31 -2.12 -14.12
C GLU A 158 1.70 -0.78 -13.48
N HIS A 159 2.94 -0.67 -12.99
CA HIS A 159 3.45 0.50 -12.27
C HIS A 159 4.85 0.94 -12.74
N PRO A 160 5.03 1.25 -14.04
CA PRO A 160 6.34 1.60 -14.62
C PRO A 160 6.99 2.81 -13.95
N ALA A 161 6.21 3.87 -13.67
CA ALA A 161 6.77 5.10 -13.10
C ALA A 161 7.24 4.89 -11.65
N THR A 162 6.45 4.15 -10.87
CA THR A 162 6.77 3.82 -9.47
C THR A 162 7.96 2.88 -9.38
N CYS A 163 8.03 1.86 -10.25
CA CYS A 163 9.18 0.95 -10.32
C CYS A 163 10.48 1.72 -10.64
N LYS A 164 10.46 2.58 -11.66
CA LYS A 164 11.63 3.40 -12.03
C LYS A 164 12.08 4.28 -10.86
N ARG A 165 11.15 5.02 -10.25
CA ARG A 165 11.44 5.90 -9.11
C ARG A 165 12.11 5.16 -7.95
N LEU A 166 11.63 3.96 -7.62
CA LEU A 166 12.15 3.16 -6.51
C LEU A 166 13.52 2.53 -6.84
N LEU A 167 13.72 2.07 -8.07
CA LEU A 167 14.99 1.48 -8.51
C LEU A 167 16.10 2.52 -8.67
N GLU A 168 15.77 3.75 -9.10
CA GLU A 168 16.72 4.87 -9.24
C GLU A 168 17.01 5.58 -7.90
N SER A 169 16.40 5.13 -6.80
CA SER A 169 16.62 5.73 -5.50
C SER A 169 18.07 5.53 -5.04
N LYS A 170 18.74 6.63 -4.64
CA LYS A 170 20.17 6.63 -4.25
C LYS A 170 20.48 5.76 -3.05
N SER A 171 19.51 5.55 -2.19
CA SER A 171 19.59 4.77 -0.95
C SER A 171 18.96 3.38 -1.11
N SER A 172 18.70 2.93 -2.34
CA SER A 172 18.14 1.61 -2.58
C SER A 172 19.03 0.50 -1.98
N PRO A 173 18.48 -0.42 -1.17
CA PRO A 173 19.23 -1.54 -0.62
C PRO A 173 19.67 -2.56 -1.67
N PHE A 174 19.18 -2.44 -2.91
CA PHE A 174 19.43 -3.34 -4.03
C PHE A 174 20.28 -2.70 -5.14
N ALA A 175 21.07 -1.66 -4.83
CA ALA A 175 21.87 -0.93 -5.82
C ALA A 175 22.84 -1.85 -6.60
N ASP A 176 23.38 -2.87 -5.93
CA ASP A 176 24.34 -3.82 -6.50
C ASP A 176 23.66 -5.05 -7.14
N SER A 177 22.34 -5.18 -7.04
CA SER A 177 21.61 -6.32 -7.58
C SER A 177 21.54 -6.27 -9.10
N GLN A 178 22.05 -7.31 -9.77
CA GLN A 178 22.03 -7.41 -11.23
C GLN A 178 20.59 -7.42 -11.78
N VAL A 179 19.65 -8.05 -11.07
CA VAL A 179 18.24 -8.10 -11.46
C VAL A 179 17.62 -6.71 -11.41
N ALA A 180 17.90 -5.95 -10.35
CA ALA A 180 17.41 -4.58 -10.20
C ALA A 180 17.93 -3.66 -11.32
N GLN A 181 19.22 -3.78 -11.66
CA GLN A 181 19.85 -3.01 -12.74
C GLN A 181 19.22 -3.33 -14.11
N GLN A 182 19.03 -4.61 -14.43
CA GLN A 182 18.38 -5.02 -15.69
C GLN A 182 16.96 -4.47 -15.84
N ILE A 183 16.18 -4.48 -14.76
CA ILE A 183 14.81 -3.93 -14.77
C ILE A 183 14.85 -2.41 -14.94
N ALA A 184 15.75 -1.73 -14.25
CA ALA A 184 15.90 -0.27 -14.35
C ALA A 184 16.30 0.15 -15.77
N GLU A 185 17.27 -0.55 -16.38
CA GLU A 185 17.68 -0.31 -17.78
C GLU A 185 16.52 -0.53 -18.74
N ARG A 186 15.78 -1.65 -18.61
CA ARG A 186 14.61 -1.92 -19.45
C ARG A 186 13.57 -0.81 -19.34
N LEU A 187 13.17 -0.45 -18.12
CA LEU A 187 12.19 0.61 -17.87
C LEU A 187 12.66 1.96 -18.44
N ALA A 188 13.94 2.29 -18.31
CA ALA A 188 14.51 3.49 -18.90
C ALA A 188 14.39 3.47 -20.43
N THR A 189 14.68 2.34 -21.10
CA THR A 189 14.54 2.23 -22.56
C THR A 189 13.09 2.33 -23.02
N GLU A 190 12.15 1.70 -22.32
CA GLU A 190 10.73 1.71 -22.67
C GLU A 190 10.14 3.12 -22.47
N LEU A 191 10.48 3.79 -21.37
CA LEU A 191 10.03 5.16 -21.12
C LEU A 191 10.63 6.16 -22.11
N ASN A 192 11.91 6.02 -22.45
CA ASN A 192 12.54 6.85 -23.48
C ASN A 192 11.88 6.63 -24.85
N ALA A 193 11.50 5.39 -25.18
CA ALA A 193 10.77 5.08 -26.41
C ALA A 193 9.37 5.71 -26.40
N LEU A 194 8.67 5.70 -25.25
CA LEU A 194 7.38 6.37 -25.08
C LEU A 194 7.50 7.90 -25.21
N GLU A 195 8.53 8.50 -24.62
CA GLU A 195 8.79 9.94 -24.74
C GLU A 195 9.15 10.37 -26.17
N ALA A 196 9.75 9.47 -26.94
CA ALA A 196 10.07 9.69 -28.35
C ALA A 196 8.85 9.60 -29.29
N LEU A 197 7.68 9.14 -28.82
CA LEU A 197 6.47 9.09 -29.63
C LEU A 197 5.99 10.51 -29.98
N PRO A 198 5.44 10.71 -31.20
CA PRO A 198 4.94 12.02 -31.61
C PRO A 198 3.78 12.45 -30.72
N GLN A 199 3.90 13.63 -30.12
CA GLN A 199 2.82 14.23 -29.32
C GLN A 199 1.71 14.74 -30.23
N LEU A 200 0.59 14.03 -30.26
CA LEU A 200 -0.61 14.46 -30.97
C LEU A 200 -1.29 15.57 -30.17
N VAL A 201 -1.32 16.79 -30.72
CA VAL A 201 -1.97 17.96 -30.09
C VAL A 201 -3.45 17.71 -29.80
N GLU A 202 -4.09 16.85 -30.61
CA GLU A 202 -5.50 16.46 -30.49
C GLU A 202 -5.80 15.66 -29.20
N LEU A 203 -4.81 14.92 -28.69
CA LEU A 203 -4.93 14.15 -27.44
C LEU A 203 -4.58 14.99 -26.21
N GLN A 204 -4.03 16.20 -26.39
CA GLN A 204 -3.74 17.10 -25.28
C GLN A 204 -5.02 17.81 -24.83
N MET A 205 -5.26 17.86 -23.52
CA MET A 205 -6.32 18.71 -22.98
C MET A 205 -6.11 20.16 -23.45
N SER A 206 -7.14 20.73 -24.10
CA SER A 206 -7.16 22.15 -24.48
C SER A 206 -7.08 23.04 -23.24
N SER A 207 -6.74 24.32 -23.41
CA SER A 207 -6.67 25.28 -22.30
C SER A 207 -8.01 25.40 -21.55
N GLU A 208 -9.13 25.30 -22.27
CA GLU A 208 -10.48 25.28 -21.71
C GLU A 208 -10.76 23.99 -20.93
N MET A 209 -10.44 22.83 -21.49
CA MET A 209 -10.56 21.54 -20.80
C MET A 209 -9.69 21.48 -19.53
N ARG A 210 -8.47 22.03 -19.56
CA ARG A 210 -7.64 22.14 -18.36
C ARG A 210 -8.28 23.01 -17.29
N ARG A 211 -8.95 24.11 -17.68
CA ARG A 211 -9.67 24.97 -16.73
C ARG A 211 -10.87 24.25 -16.13
N SER A 212 -11.71 23.62 -16.95
CA SER A 212 -12.87 22.86 -16.46
C SER A 212 -12.44 21.71 -15.56
N PHE A 213 -11.40 20.96 -15.93
CA PHE A 213 -10.82 19.90 -15.11
C PHE A 213 -10.32 20.42 -13.74
N ARG A 214 -9.63 21.57 -13.71
CA ARG A 214 -9.22 22.21 -12.45
C ARG A 214 -10.40 22.62 -11.58
N TYR A 215 -11.50 23.10 -12.18
CA TYR A 215 -12.72 23.42 -11.44
C TYR A 215 -13.36 22.16 -10.86
N LEU A 216 -13.46 21.07 -11.64
CA LEU A 216 -13.97 19.77 -11.18
C LEU A 216 -13.15 19.22 -10.02
N ARG A 217 -11.82 19.21 -10.13
CA ARG A 217 -10.93 18.81 -9.02
C ARG A 217 -11.12 19.66 -7.77
N ARG A 218 -11.30 20.98 -7.93
CA ARG A 218 -11.57 21.87 -6.79
C ARG A 218 -12.91 21.58 -6.13
N SER A 219 -13.96 21.29 -6.90
CA SER A 219 -15.27 20.91 -6.34
C SER A 219 -15.23 19.57 -5.64
N GLU A 220 -14.52 18.58 -6.21
CA GLU A 220 -14.33 17.26 -5.60
C GLU A 220 -13.58 17.37 -4.28
N ASN A 221 -12.46 18.10 -4.24
CA ASN A 221 -11.72 18.34 -3.00
C ASN A 221 -12.56 19.05 -1.94
N ARG A 222 -13.44 19.99 -2.33
CA ARG A 222 -14.39 20.63 -1.41
C ARG A 222 -15.40 19.63 -0.85
N ALA A 223 -15.97 18.78 -1.70
CA ALA A 223 -16.92 17.76 -1.25
C ALA A 223 -16.27 16.78 -0.26
N VAL A 224 -15.03 16.35 -0.54
CA VAL A 224 -14.25 15.47 0.35
C VAL A 224 -13.98 16.16 1.70
N THR A 225 -13.60 17.44 1.70
CA THR A 225 -13.36 18.19 2.94
C THR A 225 -14.64 18.46 3.72
N GLU A 226 -15.75 18.79 3.04
CA GLU A 226 -17.07 18.96 3.66
C GLU A 226 -17.55 17.64 4.29
N GLN A 227 -17.37 16.50 3.62
CA GLN A 227 -17.71 15.19 4.18
C GLN A 227 -16.84 14.85 5.39
N ALA A 228 -15.52 15.04 5.31
CA ALA A 228 -14.61 14.81 6.42
C ALA A 228 -14.89 15.71 7.63
N GLN A 229 -15.34 16.95 7.39
CA GLN A 229 -15.79 17.86 8.45
C GLN A 229 -17.12 17.42 9.06
N GLY A 230 -18.09 16.97 8.25
CA GLY A 230 -19.39 16.49 8.72
C GLY A 230 -19.33 15.20 9.55
N GLU A 231 -18.28 14.39 9.38
CA GLU A 231 -18.04 13.18 10.19
C GLU A 231 -17.28 13.47 11.51
N SER A 232 -16.78 14.70 11.71
CA SER A 232 -15.97 15.06 12.88
C SER A 232 -16.79 15.80 13.95
N PHE A 233 -17.01 15.15 15.09
CA PHE A 233 -17.65 15.74 16.29
C PHE A 233 -16.96 17.03 16.79
N LEU A 234 -15.66 17.21 16.50
CA LEU A 234 -14.92 18.42 16.88
C LEU A 234 -15.26 19.62 15.98
N ALA A 235 -15.71 19.40 14.74
CA ALA A 235 -16.12 20.48 13.86
C ALA A 235 -17.40 21.16 14.37
N ASP A 236 -18.38 20.38 14.83
CA ASP A 236 -19.65 20.92 15.37
C ASP A 236 -19.47 21.66 16.72
N MET A 237 -18.49 21.26 17.53
CA MET A 237 -18.32 21.83 18.87
C MET A 237 -17.48 23.12 18.92
N PHE A 238 -16.67 23.41 17.90
CA PHE A 238 -15.67 24.51 17.90
C PHE A 238 -15.81 25.54 16.77
N MET A 239 -16.80 25.44 15.88
CA MET A 239 -16.87 26.24 14.65
C MET A 239 -17.99 27.29 14.64
N LEU A 240 -17.86 28.31 15.49
CA LEU A 240 -18.24 29.68 15.09
C LEU A 240 -17.01 30.33 14.43
N SER A 241 -16.51 29.73 13.35
CA SER A 241 -15.31 30.20 12.66
C SER A 241 -15.69 31.01 11.42
N GLU A 242 -15.38 32.31 11.45
CA GLU A 242 -15.39 33.13 10.25
C GLU A 242 -14.14 32.80 9.43
N HIS A 243 -14.35 32.33 8.20
CA HIS A 243 -13.28 31.87 7.33
C HIS A 243 -12.84 32.99 6.39
N PHE A 244 -11.68 33.59 6.64
CA PHE A 244 -11.08 34.57 5.74
C PHE A 244 -10.12 33.86 4.78
N LYS A 245 -10.52 33.79 3.49
CA LYS A 245 -9.72 33.18 2.42
C LYS A 245 -8.77 34.21 1.82
N TYR A 246 -7.47 34.03 2.06
CA TYR A 246 -6.41 34.72 1.34
C TYR A 246 -5.80 33.79 0.28
N SER A 247 -5.04 34.33 -0.67
CA SER A 247 -4.55 33.60 -1.85
C SER A 247 -3.76 32.32 -1.52
N ASN A 248 -3.01 32.30 -0.40
CA ASN A 248 -2.15 31.17 0.00
C ASN A 248 -2.36 30.73 1.47
N GLN A 249 -3.30 31.32 2.20
CA GLN A 249 -3.51 31.10 3.64
C GLN A 249 -5.00 31.20 3.96
N VAL A 250 -5.48 30.36 4.89
CA VAL A 250 -6.78 30.54 5.54
C VAL A 250 -6.51 31.01 6.95
N ALA A 251 -7.03 32.18 7.30
CA ALA A 251 -7.10 32.61 8.70
C ALA A 251 -8.42 32.11 9.28
N LEU A 252 -8.32 31.32 10.34
CA LEU A 252 -9.45 30.86 11.14
C LEU A 252 -9.44 31.66 12.44
N GLU A 253 -10.48 32.46 12.63
CA GLU A 253 -10.77 33.07 13.93
C GLU A 253 -11.66 32.13 14.73
N HIS A 254 -11.19 31.69 15.90
CA HIS A 254 -12.01 30.97 16.86
C HIS A 254 -12.30 31.88 18.07
N GLN A 255 -13.58 32.11 18.35
CA GLN A 255 -14.01 32.71 19.61
C GLN A 255 -14.16 31.62 20.66
N ASN A 256 -13.29 31.64 21.68
CA ASN A 256 -13.56 30.98 22.96
C ASN A 256 -14.08 32.04 23.95
N ASP A 257 -14.84 31.63 24.96
CA ASP A 257 -15.51 32.48 25.97
C ASP A 257 -14.62 33.53 26.68
N GLN A 258 -13.29 33.50 26.47
CA GLN A 258 -12.35 34.44 27.09
C GLN A 258 -11.46 35.20 26.09
N GLN A 259 -11.17 34.70 24.87
CA GLN A 259 -10.31 35.36 23.87
C GLN A 259 -10.57 34.87 22.43
N THR A 260 -10.42 35.78 21.46
CA THR A 260 -10.33 35.47 20.02
C THR A 260 -8.93 34.95 19.69
N VAL A 261 -8.82 33.72 19.20
CA VAL A 261 -7.55 33.13 18.77
C VAL A 261 -7.57 33.01 17.25
N GLU A 262 -6.69 33.74 16.58
CA GLU A 262 -6.42 33.60 15.15
C GLU A 262 -5.43 32.45 14.92
N THR A 263 -5.83 31.47 14.12
CA THR A 263 -4.95 30.41 13.63
C THR A 263 -4.78 30.53 12.13
N ILE A 264 -3.53 30.65 11.68
CA ILE A 264 -3.20 30.73 10.26
C ILE A 264 -2.87 29.32 9.80
N ILE A 265 -3.74 28.75 8.96
CA ILE A 265 -3.48 27.49 8.28
C ILE A 265 -2.93 27.82 6.88
N PRO A 266 -1.64 27.56 6.60
CA PRO A 266 -1.13 27.69 5.25
C PRO A 266 -1.89 26.72 4.32
N MET A 267 -2.40 27.21 3.18
CA MET A 267 -3.03 26.36 2.17
C MET A 267 -1.95 25.59 1.41
N PHE A 268 -1.37 24.57 2.04
CA PHE A 268 -0.65 23.57 1.29
C PHE A 268 -1.67 22.63 0.65
N THR A 269 -1.71 22.61 -0.68
CA THR A 269 -2.30 21.48 -1.39
C THR A 269 -1.37 20.29 -1.14
N GLN A 270 -1.67 19.46 -0.15
CA GLN A 270 -1.07 18.13 -0.07
C GLN A 270 -1.59 17.34 -1.27
N GLU A 271 -0.85 17.41 -2.38
CA GLU A 271 -1.15 16.63 -3.58
C GLU A 271 -0.47 15.27 -3.44
N MET A 272 -1.28 14.23 -3.30
CA MET A 272 -0.84 12.85 -3.36
C MET A 272 -1.07 12.32 -4.78
N SER A 273 0.00 11.97 -5.49
CA SER A 273 -0.08 11.27 -6.76
C SER A 273 0.27 9.80 -6.55
N VAL A 274 -0.68 8.91 -6.84
CA VAL A 274 -0.47 7.45 -6.86
C VAL A 274 -0.69 6.97 -8.28
N GLU A 275 0.21 6.13 -8.76
CA GLU A 275 0.06 5.45 -10.05
C GLU A 275 -0.93 4.30 -9.90
N LEU A 276 -1.98 4.30 -10.72
CA LEU A 276 -2.93 3.20 -10.79
C LEU A 276 -2.43 2.14 -11.80
N PRO A 277 -2.80 0.87 -11.63
CA PRO A 277 -2.39 -0.19 -12.55
C PRO A 277 -2.84 0.13 -13.98
N GLN A 278 -1.90 0.07 -14.93
CA GLN A 278 -2.16 0.43 -16.34
C GLN A 278 -3.26 -0.45 -16.97
N THR A 279 -3.23 -1.77 -16.75
CA THR A 279 -4.24 -2.65 -17.32
C THR A 279 -5.57 -2.52 -16.60
N TRP A 280 -5.61 -2.14 -15.32
CA TRP A 280 -6.87 -1.83 -14.64
C TRP A 280 -7.58 -0.63 -15.28
N ILE A 281 -6.83 0.40 -15.71
CA ILE A 281 -7.41 1.55 -16.41
C ILE A 281 -7.92 1.16 -17.82
N ALA A 282 -7.17 0.31 -18.54
CA ALA A 282 -7.47 -0.04 -19.92
C ALA A 282 -8.52 -1.16 -20.06
N ASP A 283 -8.39 -2.23 -19.27
CA ASP A 283 -9.25 -3.41 -19.25
C ASP A 283 -9.33 -4.04 -17.83
N PRO A 284 -10.30 -3.63 -17.01
CA PRO A 284 -10.48 -4.15 -15.65
C PRO A 284 -10.73 -5.66 -15.57
N LEU A 285 -11.30 -6.28 -16.62
CA LEU A 285 -11.61 -7.71 -16.63
C LEU A 285 -10.33 -8.53 -16.81
N LEU A 286 -9.49 -8.11 -17.77
CA LEU A 286 -8.18 -8.72 -17.97
C LEU A 286 -7.32 -8.60 -16.71
N TYR A 287 -7.30 -7.43 -16.09
CA TYR A 287 -6.58 -7.21 -14.85
C TYR A 287 -7.05 -8.17 -13.74
N GLY A 288 -8.36 -8.32 -13.57
CA GLY A 288 -8.93 -9.28 -12.61
C GLY A 288 -8.48 -10.72 -12.87
N HIS A 289 -8.38 -11.14 -14.14
CA HIS A 289 -7.84 -12.46 -14.50
C HIS A 289 -6.35 -12.60 -14.17
N MET A 290 -5.54 -11.58 -14.43
CA MET A 290 -4.11 -11.57 -14.11
C MET A 290 -3.88 -11.72 -12.60
N VAL A 291 -4.60 -10.94 -11.79
CA VAL A 291 -4.57 -10.99 -10.32
C VAL A 291 -4.97 -12.37 -9.80
N MET A 292 -6.03 -12.97 -10.35
CA MET A 292 -6.47 -14.31 -9.95
C MET A 292 -5.44 -15.40 -10.26
N ASN A 293 -4.72 -15.28 -11.37
CA ASN A 293 -3.65 -16.22 -11.74
C ASN A 293 -2.45 -16.11 -10.79
N LEU A 294 -2.08 -14.89 -10.41
CA LEU A 294 -1.04 -14.64 -9.40
C LEU A 294 -1.39 -15.27 -8.04
N TRP A 295 -2.67 -15.31 -7.67
CA TRP A 295 -3.13 -15.93 -6.42
C TRP A 295 -3.14 -17.47 -6.43
N LYS A 296 -3.58 -18.07 -7.55
CA LYS A 296 -3.89 -19.50 -7.66
C LYS A 296 -2.70 -20.40 -7.96
N GLU A 297 -1.75 -19.95 -8.77
CA GLU A 297 -0.65 -20.81 -9.16
C GLU A 297 0.19 -21.18 -7.92
N ALA A 298 0.65 -22.41 -7.80
CA ALA A 298 1.70 -22.80 -6.85
C ALA A 298 2.54 -23.98 -7.37
N GLY A 299 2.38 -24.34 -8.64
CA GLY A 299 3.06 -25.48 -9.24
C GLY A 299 2.45 -25.81 -10.60
N GLN A 300 3.23 -25.57 -11.64
CA GLN A 300 3.26 -26.40 -12.85
C GLN A 300 4.68 -26.90 -13.00
#